data_AF-W7BUQ4-F1
#
_entry.id   AF-W7BUQ4-F1
#
_cell.length_a   1.000
_cell.length_b   1.000
_cell.length_c   1.000
_cell.angle_alpha   90.00
_cell.angle_beta   90.00
_cell.angle_gamma   90.00
#
_symmetry.space_group_name_H-M   'P 1'
#
loop_
_entity.id
_entity.type
_entity.pdbx_description
1 polymer ?
#
loop_
_entity_poly.entity_id
_entity_poly.type
_entity_poly.pdbx_seq_one_letter_code
_entity_poly.pdbx_strand_id
1 'polypeptide(L)' 'MARYTGPSWKISRRLGLSLSGTGKELERRPYAPGQHGPTQRKKNL' A
#
# COMPACT_ATOMS: atom_id res chain seq x y z
N MET A 1 25.37 -5.58 1.87
CA MET A 1 23.94 -5.76 2.19
C MET A 1 23.12 -5.12 1.08
N ALA A 2 22.17 -5.83 0.47
CA ALA A 2 21.36 -5.24 -0.61
C ALA A 2 20.19 -4.43 -0.01
N ARG A 3 19.98 -3.20 -0.49
CA ARG A 3 18.84 -2.36 -0.10
C ARG A 3 17.71 -2.50 -1.13
N TYR A 4 16.48 -2.40 -0.68
CA TYR A 4 15.33 -2.33 -1.58
C TYR A 4 15.22 -0.93 -2.20
N THR A 5 15.23 -0.85 -3.53
CA THR A 5 15.12 0.40 -4.32
C THR A 5 13.80 0.50 -5.09
N GLY A 6 12.87 -0.42 -4.85
CA GLY A 6 11.57 -0.42 -5.51
C GLY A 6 10.60 0.63 -4.94
N PRO A 7 9.37 0.71 -5.47
CA PRO A 7 8.41 1.74 -5.12
C PRO A 7 7.94 1.62 -3.66
N SER A 8 8.25 2.63 -2.84
CA SER A 8 7.84 2.72 -1.43
C SER A 8 6.32 2.85 -1.27
N TRP A 9 5.65 3.60 -2.16
CA TRP A 9 4.20 3.79 -2.15
C TRP A 9 3.44 2.47 -2.35
N LYS A 10 4.02 1.52 -3.10
CA LYS A 10 3.44 0.17 -3.28
C LYS A 10 3.47 -0.61 -1.96
N ILE A 11 4.54 -0.43 -1.17
CA ILE A 11 4.67 -1.05 0.15
C ILE A 11 3.68 -0.40 1.12
N SER A 12 3.62 0.93 1.20
CA SER A 12 2.67 1.65 2.07
C SER A 12 1.23 1.20 1.81
N ARG A 13 0.80 1.12 0.54
CA ARG A 13 -0.54 0.68 0.14
C ARG A 13 -0.82 -0.80 0.41
N ARG A 14 0.19 -1.66 0.35
CA ARG A 14 0.04 -3.09 0.68
C ARG A 14 -0.10 -3.29 2.19
N LEU A 15 0.64 -2.53 2.98
CA LEU A 15 0.64 -2.63 4.45
C LEU A 15 -0.49 -1.83 5.10
N GLY A 16 -1.11 -0.90 4.38
CA GLY A 16 -2.15 -0.03 4.93
C GLY A 16 -1.62 1.03 5.91
N LEU A 17 -0.31 1.29 5.89
CA LEU A 17 0.37 2.24 6.78
C LEU A 17 1.25 3.20 5.96
N SER A 18 1.35 4.46 6.40
CA SER A 18 2.20 5.44 5.72
C SER A 18 3.64 5.30 6.18
N LEU A 19 4.49 4.79 5.29
CA LEU A 19 5.93 4.67 5.54
C LEU A 19 6.67 6.02 5.44
N SER A 20 6.10 7.03 4.78
CA SER A 20 6.68 8.39 4.72
C SER A 20 6.19 9.30 5.85
N GLY A 21 5.21 8.86 6.64
CA GLY A 21 4.56 9.66 7.69
C GLY A 21 3.59 10.73 7.17
N THR A 22 3.47 10.93 5.85
CA THR A 22 2.61 11.97 5.27
C THR A 22 1.17 11.53 5.00
N GLY A 23 0.88 10.23 5.00
CA GLY A 23 -0.46 9.68 4.71
C GLY A 23 -0.88 9.70 3.24
N LYS A 24 -0.21 10.51 2.40
CA LYS A 24 -0.57 10.76 1.00
C LYS A 24 -0.64 9.50 0.12
N GLU A 25 0.12 8.45 0.47
CA GLU A 25 0.13 7.21 -0.31
C GLU A 25 -1.19 6.45 -0.24
N LEU A 26 -1.96 6.67 0.83
CA LEU A 26 -3.23 6.00 1.09
C LEU A 26 -4.43 6.87 0.68
N GLU A 27 -4.31 8.19 0.70
CA GLU A 27 -5.41 9.13 0.41
C GLU A 27 -6.11 8.85 -0.93
N ARG A 28 -5.34 8.73 -2.02
CA ARG A 28 -5.93 8.57 -3.36
C ARG A 28 -6.32 7.12 -3.68
N ARG A 29 -5.65 6.14 -3.07
CA ARG A 29 -5.83 4.71 -3.37
C ARG A 29 -5.65 3.86 -2.10
N PRO A 30 -6.64 3.87 -1.19
CA PRO A 30 -6.59 3.19 0.12
C PRO A 30 -6.86 1.68 0.01
N TYR A 31 -6.28 1.04 -1.00
CA TYR A 31 -6.45 -0.39 -1.28
C TYR A 31 -5.14 -0.98 -1.80
N ALA A 32 -4.99 -2.29 -1.64
CA ALA A 32 -3.79 -3.01 -2.03
C ALA A 32 -3.43 -2.80 -3.51
N PRO A 33 -2.13 -2.80 -3.88
CA PRO A 33 -1.72 -2.72 -5.27
C PRO A 33 -2.07 -4.00 -6.04
N GLY A 34 -2.62 -3.86 -7.25
CA GLY A 34 -2.93 -4.97 -8.15
C GLY A 34 -4.32 -4.85 -8.77
N GLN A 35 -4.63 -5.73 -9.72
CA GLN A 35 -5.91 -5.76 -10.43
C GLN A 35 -7.12 -6.00 -9.50
N HIS A 36 -6.95 -6.87 -8.51
CA HIS A 36 -7.97 -7.15 -7.50
C HIS A 36 -7.88 -6.24 -6.27
N GLY A 37 -7.06 -5.19 -6.31
CA GLY A 37 -6.91 -4.26 -5.20
C GLY A 37 -8.22 -3.57 -4.79
N PRO A 38 -8.91 -2.89 -5.73
CA PRO A 38 -10.18 -2.21 -5.42
C PRO A 38 -11.32 -3.17 -5.04
N THR A 39 -11.32 -4.37 -5.62
CA THR A 39 -12.37 -5.38 -5.46
C THR A 39 -12.03 -6.44 -4.41
N GLN A 40 -10.94 -6.25 -3.66
CA GLN A 40 -10.59 -7.17 -2.59
C GLN A 40 -11.73 -7.17 -1.56
N ARG A 41 -12.36 -8.33 -1.38
CA ARG A 41 -13.27 -8.54 -0.26
C ARG A 41 -12.48 -8.27 1.01
N LYS A 42 -12.92 -7.33 1.84
CA LYS A 42 -12.36 -7.12 3.17
C LYS A 42 -12.25 -8.50 3.82
N LYS A 43 -11.04 -8.90 4.22
CA LYS A 43 -10.86 -10.07 5.08
C LYS A 43 -11.48 -9.67 6.41
N ASN A 44 -12.72 -10.04 6.64
CA ASN A 44 -13.34 -9.97 7.96
C ASN A 44 -12.51 -10.95 8.82
N LEU A 45 -11.74 -10.40 9.74
CA LEU A 45 -11.17 -11.14 10.86
C LEU A 45 -12.14 -10.98 12.04
#